data_AF-A0A7K0UN49-F1
#
_entry.id   AF-A0A7K0UN49-F1
#
_cell.length_a   1.000
_cell.length_b   1.000
_cell.length_c   1.000
_cell.angle_alpha   90.00
_cell.angle_beta   90.00
_cell.angle_gamma   90.00
#
_symmetry.space_group_name_H-M   'P 1'
#
loop_
_entity.id
_entity.type
_entity.pdbx_description
1 polymer ?
#
loop_
_entity_poly.entity_id
_entity_poly.type
_entity_poly.pdbx_seq_one_letter_code
_entity_poly.pdbx_strand_id
1 'polypeptide(L)'
;AQVDVYTLAEQVTAGLEGLEVPLRVAVMGCVVNGPGEAREADLGVASGNGKGQIFVKGVVIKTVPEAQIVETLIEEAMKLAESMEAEGVPIVSVT
;
A
#
# COMPACT_ATOMS: atom_id res chain seq x y z
N ALA A 1 -20.75 -1.61 1.57
CA ALA A 1 -19.84 -1.39 0.43
C ALA A 1 -18.58 -2.17 0.73
N GLN A 2 -18.39 -3.30 0.06
CA GLN A 2 -17.16 -4.06 0.12
C GLN A 2 -16.25 -3.39 -0.91
N VAL A 3 -15.22 -2.69 -0.45
CA VAL A 3 -14.24 -2.08 -1.35
C VAL A 3 -13.64 -3.20 -2.18
N ASP A 4 -13.63 -3.04 -3.49
CA ASP A 4 -13.06 -4.04 -4.38
C ASP A 4 -11.54 -3.99 -4.28
N VAL A 5 -11.01 -4.83 -3.39
CA VAL A 5 -9.58 -4.91 -3.06
C VAL A 5 -8.74 -5.16 -4.30
N TYR A 6 -9.28 -5.89 -5.28
CA TYR A 6 -8.62 -6.14 -6.55
C TYR A 6 -8.47 -4.87 -7.37
N THR A 7 -9.54 -4.07 -7.47
CA THR A 7 -9.47 -2.77 -8.17
C THR A 7 -8.44 -1.85 -7.52
N LEU A 8 -8.40 -1.82 -6.18
CA LEU A 8 -7.41 -1.04 -5.46
C LEU A 8 -5.99 -1.53 -5.72
N ALA A 9 -5.78 -2.84 -5.71
CA ALA A 9 -4.49 -3.45 -5.99
C ALA A 9 -4.01 -3.20 -7.43
N GLU A 10 -4.90 -3.26 -8.42
CA GLU A 10 -4.59 -2.92 -9.81
C GLU A 10 -4.16 -1.45 -9.94
N GLN A 11 -4.91 -0.52 -9.32
CA GLN A 11 -4.57 0.90 -9.31
C GLN A 11 -3.23 1.19 -8.64
N VAL A 12 -2.96 0.53 -7.51
CA VAL A 12 -1.67 0.64 -6.82
C VAL A 12 -0.55 0.05 -7.67
N THR A 13 -0.76 -1.11 -8.28
CA THR A 13 0.23 -1.77 -9.15
C THR A 13 0.58 -0.87 -10.33
N ALA A 14 -0.42 -0.33 -11.03
CA ALA A 14 -0.24 0.60 -12.14
C ALA A 14 0.48 1.90 -11.71
N GLY A 15 0.21 2.39 -10.50
CA GLY A 15 0.88 3.56 -9.96
C GLY A 15 2.33 3.33 -9.53
N LEU A 16 2.70 2.08 -9.28
CA LEU A 16 4.06 1.66 -8.93
C LEU A 16 4.83 1.13 -10.16
N GLU A 17 4.20 1.03 -11.33
CA GLU A 17 4.89 0.69 -12.57
C GLU A 17 6.01 1.70 -12.84
N GLY A 18 7.24 1.20 -13.00
CA GLY A 18 8.43 2.03 -13.23
C GLY A 18 9.24 2.35 -11.97
N LEU A 19 8.80 1.96 -10.76
CA LEU A 19 9.69 1.93 -9.60
C LEU A 19 10.67 0.75 -9.73
N GLU A 20 11.97 1.05 -9.70
CA GLU A 20 13.05 0.03 -9.71
C GLU A 20 13.58 -0.23 -8.29
N VAL A 21 12.67 -0.31 -7.31
CA VAL A 21 13.01 -0.58 -5.92
C VAL A 21 12.24 -1.78 -5.38
N PRO A 22 12.88 -2.65 -4.57
CA PRO A 22 12.25 -3.84 -4.01
C PRO A 22 11.33 -3.47 -2.83
N LEU A 23 10.18 -2.89 -3.15
CA LEU A 23 9.19 -2.42 -2.17
C LEU A 23 8.08 -3.45 -1.99
N ARG A 24 7.84 -3.92 -0.76
CA ARG A 24 6.75 -4.85 -0.47
C ARG A 24 5.49 -4.07 -0.10
N VAL A 25 4.47 -4.14 -0.94
CA VAL A 25 3.23 -3.39 -0.78
C VAL A 25 2.05 -4.32 -0.51
N ALA A 26 1.38 -4.15 0.63
CA ALA A 26 0.22 -4.96 1.01
C ALA A 26 -1.10 -4.19 0.84
N VAL A 27 -2.07 -4.77 0.12
CA VAL A 27 -3.41 -4.21 -0.07
C VAL A 27 -4.42 -5.12 0.62
N MET A 28 -5.07 -4.59 1.66
CA MET A 28 -6.00 -5.32 2.52
C MET A 28 -7.43 -4.78 2.40
N GLY A 29 -8.40 -5.68 2.25
CA GLY A 29 -9.83 -5.33 2.15
C GLY A 29 -10.53 -4.99 3.46
N CYS A 30 -9.85 -5.17 4.61
CA CYS A 30 -10.38 -4.82 5.92
C CYS A 30 -9.24 -4.67 6.95
N VAL A 31 -9.44 -3.79 7.94
CA VAL A 31 -8.46 -3.44 8.99
C VAL A 31 -8.08 -4.62 9.92
N VAL A 32 -8.87 -5.70 9.92
CA VAL A 32 -8.89 -6.71 10.99
C VAL A 32 -7.69 -7.67 10.97
N ASN A 33 -6.99 -7.85 9.84
CA ASN A 33 -5.91 -8.83 9.70
C ASN A 33 -4.48 -8.25 9.68
N GLY A 34 -4.32 -6.94 9.89
CA GLY A 34 -3.08 -6.23 9.58
C GLY A 34 -1.76 -6.57 10.32
N PRO A 35 -1.69 -7.03 11.58
CA PRO A 35 -0.42 -6.93 12.31
C PRO A 35 0.66 -7.94 11.90
N GLY A 36 0.30 -9.06 11.28
CA GLY A 36 1.27 -10.06 10.76
C GLY A 36 1.83 -9.65 9.41
N GLU A 37 0.95 -9.41 8.43
CA GLU A 37 1.30 -9.11 7.05
C GLU A 37 1.85 -7.69 6.87
N ALA A 38 1.34 -6.70 7.63
CA ALA A 38 1.86 -5.33 7.56
C ALA A 38 3.24 -5.17 8.22
N ARG A 39 3.71 -6.16 9.02
CA ARG A 39 5.10 -6.17 9.53
C ARG A 39 6.09 -6.66 8.48
N GLU A 40 5.64 -7.50 7.56
CA GLU A 40 6.47 -8.00 6.46
C GLU A 40 6.45 -7.08 5.25
N ALA A 41 5.43 -6.22 5.14
CA ALA A 41 5.32 -5.19 4.13
C ALA A 41 6.05 -3.90 4.56
N ASP A 42 6.76 -3.28 3.62
CA ASP A 42 7.35 -1.96 3.81
C ASP A 42 6.27 -0.88 3.83
N LEU A 43 5.23 -1.09 3.00
CA LEU A 43 4.11 -0.19 2.82
C LEU A 43 2.81 -0.99 2.69
N GLY A 44 1.69 -0.44 3.13
CA GLY A 44 0.41 -1.08 2.88
C GLY A 44 -0.79 -0.18 3.10
N VAL A 45 -1.94 -0.67 2.66
CA VAL A 45 -3.24 -0.03 2.90
C VAL A 45 -4.27 -1.04 3.38
N ALA A 46 -5.04 -0.64 4.39
CA ALA A 46 -6.30 -1.30 4.74
C ALA A 46 -7.46 -0.36 4.40
N SER A 47 -8.32 -0.78 3.46
CA SER A 47 -9.52 -0.03 3.10
C SER A 47 -10.75 -0.57 3.83
N GLY A 48 -11.66 0.31 4.22
CA GLY A 48 -12.92 -0.04 4.87
C GLY A 48 -13.76 1.17 5.25
N ASN A 49 -15.08 1.04 5.20
CA ASN A 49 -16.03 2.11 5.57
C ASN A 49 -15.77 3.45 4.83
N GLY A 50 -15.35 3.41 3.55
CA GLY A 50 -15.09 4.59 2.72
C GLY A 50 -13.78 5.33 3.05
N LYS A 51 -12.88 4.71 3.82
CA LYS A 51 -11.58 5.26 4.20
C LYS A 51 -10.50 4.20 4.06
N GLY A 52 -9.28 4.65 3.83
CA GLY A 52 -8.08 3.81 3.87
C GLY A 52 -7.11 4.27 4.93
N GLN A 53 -6.53 3.32 5.63
CA GLN A 53 -5.39 3.56 6.52
C GLN A 53 -4.12 3.14 5.80
N ILE A 54 -3.15 4.04 5.72
CA ILE A 54 -1.84 3.80 5.13
C ILE A 54 -0.87 3.44 6.24
N PHE A 55 -0.14 2.35 6.05
CA PHE A 55 0.81 1.80 7.00
C PHE A 55 2.19 1.76 6.39
N VAL A 56 3.21 2.12 7.16
CA VAL A 56 4.62 1.95 6.80
C VAL A 56 5.27 1.10 7.88
N LYS A 57 5.90 -0.02 7.49
CA LYS A 57 6.54 -0.97 8.42
C LYS A 57 5.65 -1.35 9.61
N GLY A 58 4.36 -1.58 9.34
CA GLY A 58 3.35 -1.98 10.34
C GLY A 58 2.80 -0.85 11.21
N VAL A 59 3.14 0.42 10.95
CA VAL A 59 2.64 1.58 11.72
C VAL A 59 1.71 2.42 10.85
N VAL A 60 0.51 2.76 11.35
CA VAL A 60 -0.39 3.71 10.68
C VAL A 60 0.26 5.09 10.65
N ILE A 61 0.53 5.60 9.46
CA ILE A 61 1.07 6.96 9.30
C ILE A 61 -0.02 7.96 8.91
N LYS A 62 -1.08 7.49 8.23
CA LYS A 62 -2.11 8.37 7.67
C LYS A 62 -3.44 7.63 7.49
N THR A 63 -4.54 8.36 7.61
CA THR A 63 -5.88 7.88 7.24
C THR A 63 -6.46 8.85 6.24
N VAL A 64 -6.89 8.34 5.09
CA VAL A 64 -7.38 9.15 3.97
C VAL A 64 -8.72 8.63 3.47
N PRO A 65 -9.54 9.45 2.79
CA PRO A 65 -10.70 8.97 2.06
C PRO A 65 -10.31 7.95 0.99
N GLU A 66 -11.22 7.04 0.64
CA GLU A 66 -10.97 5.98 -0.36
C GLU A 66 -10.42 6.51 -1.69
N ALA A 67 -10.94 7.65 -2.15
CA ALA A 67 -10.51 8.32 -3.38
C ALA A 67 -9.04 8.79 -3.37
N GLN A 68 -8.44 8.97 -2.19
CA GLN A 68 -7.05 9.45 -2.04
C GLN A 68 -6.08 8.33 -1.64
N ILE A 69 -6.57 7.10 -1.45
CA ILE A 69 -5.72 5.97 -1.04
C ILE A 69 -4.56 5.77 -2.00
N VAL A 70 -4.89 5.64 -3.28
CA VAL A 70 -3.91 5.28 -4.32
C VAL A 70 -2.84 6.36 -4.44
N GLU A 71 -3.27 7.62 -4.57
CA GLU A 71 -2.37 8.78 -4.65
C GLU A 71 -1.43 8.83 -3.44
N THR A 72 -1.98 8.78 -2.23
CA THR A 72 -1.17 8.85 -1.00
C THR A 72 -0.22 7.66 -0.88
N LEU A 73 -0.66 6.45 -1.25
CA LEU A 73 0.19 5.27 -1.15
C LEU A 73 1.37 5.35 -2.12
N ILE A 74 1.14 5.79 -3.36
CA ILE A 74 2.22 5.98 -4.34
C ILE A 74 3.21 7.05 -3.86
N GLU A 75 2.73 8.18 -3.33
CA GLU A 75 3.61 9.22 -2.76
C GLU A 75 4.53 8.66 -1.67
N GLU A 76 3.99 7.85 -0.76
CA GLU A 76 4.78 7.24 0.31
C GLU A 76 5.72 6.14 -0.22
N ALA A 77 5.31 5.40 -1.25
CA ALA A 77 6.18 4.45 -1.93
C ALA A 77 7.38 5.15 -2.60
N MET A 78 7.16 6.29 -3.27
CA MET A 78 8.26 7.07 -3.86
C MET A 78 9.22 7.60 -2.79
N LYS A 79 8.70 8.12 -1.67
CA LYS A 79 9.55 8.57 -0.55
C LYS A 79 10.38 7.44 0.05
N LEU A 80 9.80 6.24 0.17
CA LEU A 80 10.53 5.05 0.60
C LEU A 80 11.58 4.65 -0.44
N ALA A 81 11.23 4.73 -1.74
CA ALA A 81 12.14 4.45 -2.85
C ALA A 81 13.38 5.36 -2.84
N GLU A 82 13.22 6.65 -2.54
CA GLU A 82 14.36 7.59 -2.42
C GLU A 82 15.36 7.19 -1.32
N SER A 83 14.92 6.42 -0.32
CA SER A 83 15.77 5.94 0.77
C SER A 83 16.33 4.53 0.57
N MET A 84 15.96 3.85 -0.52
CA MET A 84 16.35 2.47 -0.84
C MET A 84 17.25 2.46 -2.10
N GLU A 85 18.21 1.53 -2.15
CA GLU A 85 19.01 1.32 -3.37
C GLU A 85 18.14 0.67 -4.45
N ALA A 86 18.25 1.16 -5.69
CA ALA A 86 17.44 0.72 -6.83
C ALA A 86 17.92 -0.64 -7.38
N GLU A 87 17.70 -1.70 -6.61
CA GLU A 87 18.01 -3.09 -6.99
C GLU A 87 16.79 -3.99 -6.81
N GLY A 88 15.69 -3.71 -7.52
CA GLY A 88 14.53 -4.61 -7.54
C GLY A 88 13.29 -4.03 -8.20
N VAL A 89 12.17 -4.74 -8.07
CA VAL A 89 10.84 -4.25 -8.49
C VAL A 89 9.88 -4.36 -7.31
N PRO A 90 8.92 -3.42 -7.18
CA PRO A 90 7.92 -3.50 -6.13
C PRO A 90 7.06 -4.74 -6.33
N ILE A 91 6.74 -5.42 -5.23
CA ILE A 91 5.83 -6.55 -5.21
C ILE A 91 4.56 -6.15 -4.46
N VAL A 92 3.42 -6.28 -5.13
CA VAL A 92 2.11 -6.02 -4.55
C VAL A 92 1.46 -7.34 -4.15
N SER A 93 1.07 -7.47 -2.89
CA SER A 93 0.32 -8.60 -2.36
C SER A 93 -1.09 -8.17 -1.93
N VAL A 94 -2.09 -9.00 -2.24
CA VAL A 94 -3.50 -8.75 -1.91
C VAL A 94 -3.97 -9.81 -0.93
N THR A 95 -4.56 -9.38 0.20
CA THR A 95 -5.06 -10.27 1.26
C THR A 95 -6.43 -9.83 1.80
#